data_AF-M0GS69-F1
#
_entry.id   AF-M0GS69-F1
#
_cell.length_a   1.000
_cell.length_b   1.000
_cell.length_c   1.000
_cell.angle_alpha   90.00
_cell.angle_beta   90.00
_cell.angle_gamma   90.00
#
_symmetry.space_group_name_H-M   'P 1'
#
loop_
_entity.id
_entity.type
_entity.pdbx_description
1 polymer ?
#
loop_
_entity_poly.entity_id
_entity_poly.type
_entity_poly.pdbx_seq_one_letter_code
_entity_poly.pdbx_strand_id
1 'polypeptide(L)'
;MRELREETGFAADSASVIGDVWCSTGVLRHRRGFVFAEGLTPVERDLDDNEFLSVRAVPVEEAIERATEPPTNDATVEGVLFARDEGLL
;
A
#
# COMPACT_ATOMS: atom_id res chain seq x y z
N MET A 1 0.44 -11.81 -4.34
CA MET A 1 -0.30 -11.44 -3.10
C MET A 1 -1.78 -11.32 -3.44
N ARG A 2 -2.67 -11.70 -2.51
CA ARG A 2 -4.12 -11.75 -2.77
C ARG A 2 -4.73 -10.35 -2.88
N GLU A 3 -4.67 -9.56 -1.80
CA GLU A 3 -5.27 -8.21 -1.71
C GLU A 3 -4.83 -7.30 -2.88
N LEU A 4 -3.53 -7.27 -3.21
CA LEU A 4 -3.02 -6.48 -4.35
C LEU A 4 -3.74 -6.82 -5.67
N ARG A 5 -3.97 -8.12 -5.94
CA ARG A 5 -4.65 -8.56 -7.16
C ARG A 5 -6.13 -8.18 -7.14
N GLU A 6 -6.81 -8.50 -6.05
CA GLU A 6 -8.25 -8.27 -5.87
C GLU A 6 -8.58 -6.76 -5.93
N GLU A 7 -7.88 -5.97 -5.13
CA GLU A 7 -8.16 -4.54 -5.00
C GLU A 7 -7.63 -3.71 -6.18
N THR A 8 -6.44 -4.04 -6.71
CA THR A 8 -5.75 -3.16 -7.68
C THR A 8 -5.72 -3.68 -9.11
N GLY A 9 -5.95 -4.98 -9.32
CA GLY A 9 -5.79 -5.61 -10.62
C GLY A 9 -4.33 -5.81 -11.04
N PHE A 10 -3.39 -5.91 -10.08
CA PHE A 10 -1.99 -6.19 -10.35
C PHE A 10 -1.53 -7.47 -9.65
N ALA A 11 -0.81 -8.33 -10.40
CA ALA A 11 0.02 -9.39 -9.84
C ALA A 11 1.45 -8.90 -9.72
N ALA A 12 2.20 -9.40 -8.73
CA ALA A 12 3.60 -9.07 -8.51
C ALA A 12 4.44 -10.35 -8.59
N ASP A 13 5.63 -10.25 -9.17
CA ASP A 13 6.60 -11.34 -9.25
C ASP A 13 7.24 -11.62 -7.89
N SER A 14 7.50 -10.55 -7.13
CA SER A 14 8.09 -10.62 -5.80
C SER A 14 7.55 -9.54 -4.87
N ALA A 15 7.74 -9.75 -3.58
CA ALA A 15 7.53 -8.72 -2.59
C ALA A 15 8.42 -8.90 -1.36
N SER A 16 8.81 -7.76 -0.79
CA SER A 16 9.68 -7.66 0.37
C SER A 16 8.97 -6.92 1.49
N VAL A 17 9.11 -7.40 2.73
CA VAL A 17 8.62 -6.65 3.90
C VAL A 17 9.59 -5.51 4.16
N ILE A 18 9.05 -4.29 4.23
CA ILE A 18 9.83 -3.05 4.45
C ILE A 18 9.59 -2.43 5.81
N GLY A 19 8.68 -2.99 6.61
CA GLY A 19 8.43 -2.54 7.98
C GLY A 19 7.19 -3.16 8.61
N ASP A 20 7.07 -3.03 9.93
CA ASP A 20 5.84 -3.30 10.66
C ASP A 20 5.65 -2.34 11.84
N VAL A 21 4.40 -2.06 12.17
CA VAL A 21 4.02 -1.16 13.26
C VAL A 21 2.87 -1.74 14.06
N TRP A 22 2.79 -1.37 15.33
CA TRP A 22 1.55 -1.50 16.09
C TRP A 22 0.65 -0.30 15.80
N CYS A 23 -0.51 -0.55 15.18
CA CYS A 23 -1.49 0.46 14.88
C CYS A 23 -2.69 0.37 15.84
N SER A 24 -3.43 1.47 15.99
CA SER A 24 -4.60 1.54 16.87
C SER A 24 -4.33 1.09 18.32
N THR A 25 -3.14 1.40 18.85
CA THR A 25 -2.63 0.87 20.14
C THR A 25 -3.48 1.20 21.36
N GLY A 26 -4.32 2.23 21.27
CA GLY A 26 -5.27 2.60 22.33
C GLY A 26 -6.52 1.70 22.43
N VAL A 27 -6.78 0.85 21.43
CA VAL A 27 -8.03 0.06 21.33
C VAL A 27 -7.80 -1.38 20.92
N LEU A 28 -6.80 -1.66 20.09
CA LEU A 28 -6.57 -2.98 19.51
C LEU A 28 -5.13 -3.43 19.72
N ARG A 29 -4.94 -4.75 19.72
CA ARG A 29 -3.63 -5.39 19.52
C ARG A 29 -3.46 -5.68 18.02
N HIS A 30 -3.36 -4.61 17.23
CA HIS A 30 -3.27 -4.71 15.79
C HIS A 30 -1.85 -4.37 15.34
N ARG A 31 -1.22 -5.31 14.62
CA ARG A 31 0.06 -5.08 13.95
C ARG A 31 -0.17 -5.00 12.45
N ARG A 32 0.34 -3.95 11.81
CA ARG A 32 0.30 -3.75 10.36
C ARG A 32 1.70 -3.96 9.79
N GLY A 33 1.81 -4.79 8.75
CA GLY A 33 3.03 -4.95 7.97
C GLY A 33 2.96 -4.18 6.66
N PHE A 34 4.11 -3.68 6.21
CA PHE A 34 4.27 -2.98 4.95
C PHE A 34 5.15 -3.79 4.01
N VAL A 35 4.74 -3.86 2.74
CA VAL A 35 5.38 -4.65 1.71
C VAL A 35 5.61 -3.80 0.47
N PHE A 36 6.79 -3.95 -0.15
CA PHE A 36 7.10 -3.40 -1.46
C PHE A 36 6.97 -4.52 -2.49
N ALA A 37 6.15 -4.31 -3.52
CA ALA A 37 5.86 -5.31 -4.55
C ALA A 37 6.49 -4.90 -5.89
N GLU A 38 7.13 -5.86 -6.56
CA GLU A 38 7.92 -5.63 -7.77
C GLU A 38 7.46 -6.56 -8.91
N GLY A 39 7.82 -6.20 -10.14
CA GLY A 39 7.41 -6.96 -11.33
C GLY A 39 5.90 -6.94 -11.52
N LEU A 40 5.28 -5.75 -11.42
CA LEU A 40 3.82 -5.63 -11.51
C LEU A 40 3.32 -5.91 -12.92
N THR A 41 2.37 -6.84 -13.03
CA THR A 41 1.69 -7.17 -14.28
C THR A 41 0.17 -7.00 -14.11
N PRO A 42 -0.52 -6.33 -15.05
CA PRO A 42 -1.98 -6.20 -15.00
C PRO A 42 -2.66 -7.57 -15.08
N VAL A 43 -3.70 -7.75 -14.28
CA VAL A 43 -4.55 -8.95 -14.23
C VAL A 43 -6.01 -8.54 -14.05
N GLU A 44 -6.92 -9.49 -14.23
CA GLU A 44 -8.34 -9.27 -13.93
C GLU A 44 -8.52 -8.97 -12.44
N ARG A 45 -9.21 -7.86 -12.19
CA ARG A 45 -9.55 -7.35 -10.86
C ARG A 45 -10.82 -8.04 -10.35
N ASP A 46 -10.83 -8.43 -9.09
CA ASP A 46 -11.88 -9.20 -8.45
C ASP A 46 -12.20 -8.53 -7.10
N LEU A 47 -13.22 -7.68 -7.07
CA LEU A 47 -13.62 -6.95 -5.86
C LEU A 47 -14.82 -7.62 -5.23
N ASP A 48 -14.83 -7.68 -3.90
CA ASP A 48 -16.02 -8.08 -3.17
C ASP A 48 -17.14 -7.02 -3.31
N ASP A 49 -18.40 -7.47 -3.21
CA ASP A 49 -19.59 -6.62 -3.41
C ASP A 49 -19.68 -5.41 -2.45
N ASN A 50 -18.96 -5.46 -1.33
CA ASN A 50 -18.91 -4.40 -0.32
C ASN A 50 -17.70 -3.46 -0.48
N GLU A 51 -16.92 -3.60 -1.55
CA GLU A 51 -15.70 -2.83 -1.80
C GLU A 51 -15.88 -1.77 -2.91
N PHE A 52 -15.73 -0.50 -2.53
CA PHE A 52 -15.90 0.63 -3.42
C PHE A 52 -14.59 1.42 -3.57
N LEU A 53 -13.68 0.95 -4.43
CA LEU A 53 -12.38 1.58 -4.65
C LEU A 53 -12.04 1.82 -6.14
N SER A 54 -11.33 2.93 -6.40
CA SER A 54 -10.76 3.28 -7.71
C SER A 54 -9.24 3.36 -7.63
N VAL A 55 -8.55 2.73 -8.58
CA VAL A 55 -7.08 2.65 -8.60
C VAL A 55 -6.51 3.74 -9.49
N ARG A 56 -5.45 4.42 -9.04
CA ARG A 56 -4.70 5.41 -9.82
C ARG A 56 -3.21 5.22 -9.59
N ALA A 57 -2.45 5.20 -10.67
CA ALA A 57 -1.00 5.31 -10.59
C ALA A 57 -0.62 6.78 -10.33
N VAL A 58 0.41 6.97 -9.50
CA VAL A 58 0.98 8.28 -9.16
C VAL A 58 2.48 8.21 -9.47
N PRO A 59 3.09 9.27 -10.02
CA PRO A 59 4.54 9.35 -10.16
C PRO A 59 5.24 9.18 -8.81
N VAL A 60 6.38 8.49 -8.78
CA VAL A 60 7.11 8.21 -7.54
C VAL A 60 7.54 9.50 -6.85
N GLU A 61 7.92 10.51 -7.64
CA GLU A 61 8.32 11.83 -7.17
C GLU A 61 7.20 12.58 -6.43
N GLU A 62 5.95 12.25 -6.73
CA GLU A 62 4.75 12.83 -6.10
C GLU A 62 4.26 12.00 -4.91
N ALA A 63 4.85 10.83 -4.62
CA ALA A 63 4.31 9.89 -3.63
C ALA A 63 4.17 10.50 -2.22
N ILE A 64 5.16 11.29 -1.78
CA ILE A 64 5.14 11.94 -0.46
C ILE A 64 4.08 13.04 -0.41
N GLU A 65 3.99 13.86 -1.45
CA GLU A 65 2.97 14.90 -1.55
C GLU A 65 1.57 14.27 -1.50
N ARG A 66 1.37 13.22 -2.30
CA ARG A 66 0.09 12.51 -2.36
C ARG A 66 -0.28 11.78 -1.06
N ALA A 67 0.69 11.22 -0.35
CA ALA A 67 0.44 10.56 0.94
C ALA A 67 0.02 11.55 2.04
N THR A 68 0.53 12.78 1.98
CA THR A 68 0.31 13.80 3.02
C THR A 68 -0.86 14.74 2.71
N GLU A 69 -1.36 14.75 1.47
CA GLU A 69 -2.54 15.53 1.07
C GLU A 69 -3.83 15.05 1.77
N PRO A 70 -4.66 15.95 2.33
CA PRO A 70 -5.94 15.59 2.94
C PRO A 70 -7.00 15.04 1.94
N PRO A 71 -7.81 14.04 2.34
CA PRO A 71 -7.73 13.29 3.59
C PRO A 71 -6.55 12.31 3.56
N THR A 72 -5.68 12.41 4.56
CA THR A 72 -4.54 11.52 4.73
C THR A 72 -4.91 10.32 5.62
N ASN A 73 -4.15 9.24 5.50
CA ASN A 73 -4.29 8.00 6.28
C ASN A 73 -2.91 7.59 6.82
N ASP A 74 -2.86 7.14 8.07
CA ASP A 74 -1.65 6.67 8.75
C ASP A 74 -0.93 5.59 7.95
N ALA A 75 -1.65 4.60 7.43
CA ALA A 75 -1.07 3.50 6.66
C ALA A 75 -0.35 3.98 5.40
N THR A 76 -0.94 4.92 4.65
CA THR A 76 -0.33 5.43 3.42
C THR A 76 0.94 6.23 3.73
N VAL A 77 0.89 7.08 4.76
CA VAL A 77 2.04 7.89 5.18
C VAL A 77 3.18 6.99 5.68
N GLU A 78 2.88 6.00 6.53
CA GLU A 78 3.84 5.04 7.06
C GLU A 78 4.49 4.22 5.93
N GLY A 79 3.70 3.68 5.00
CA GLY A 79 4.20 2.87 3.89
C GLY A 79 5.12 3.64 2.95
N VAL A 80 4.77 4.87 2.59
CA VAL A 80 5.62 5.75 1.77
C VAL A 80 6.90 6.15 2.52
N LEU A 81 6.82 6.38 3.84
CA LEU A 81 8.00 6.66 4.65
C LEU A 81 8.98 5.48 4.69
N PHE A 82 8.50 4.26 4.93
CA PHE A 82 9.35 3.06 4.91
C PHE A 82 10.00 2.85 3.54
N ALA A 83 9.23 2.98 2.46
CA ALA A 83 9.77 2.84 1.11
C ALA A 83 10.87 3.88 0.82
N ARG A 84 10.70 5.12 1.29
CA ARG A 84 11.72 6.17 1.18
C ARG A 84 12.99 5.83 1.97
N ASP A 85 12.85 5.37 3.21
CA ASP A 85 13.99 5.05 4.09
C ASP A 85 14.83 3.90 3.53
N GLU A 86 14.18 2.93 2.89
CA GLU A 86 14.81 1.83 2.16
C GLU A 86 15.38 2.24 0.78
N GLY A 87 15.21 3.50 0.36
CA GLY A 87 15.70 3.99 -0.94
C GLY A 87 14.96 3.44 -2.16
N LEU A 88 13.69 3.07 -1.99
CA LEU A 88 12.82 2.49 -3.02
C LEU A 88 11.95 3.53 -3.74
N LEU A 89 12.04 4.80 -3.34
CA LEU A 89 11.39 5.97 -3.95
C LEU A 89 12.43 6.96 -4.48
#